data_AF-A0A971Q8L9-F1
#
_entry.id   AF-A0A971Q8L9-F1
#
_cell.length_a   1.000
_cell.length_b   1.000
_cell.length_c   1.000
_cell.angle_alpha   90.00
_cell.angle_beta   90.00
_cell.angle_gamma   90.00
#
_symmetry.space_group_name_H-M   'P 1'
#
loop_
_entity.id
_entity.type
_entity.pdbx_description
1 polymer ?
#
loop_
_entity_poly.entity_id
_entity_poly.type
_entity_poly.pdbx_seq_one_letter_code
_entity_poly.pdbx_strand_id
1 'polypeptide(L)'
;MNGNANRLEGMGDSQRLELLLRARHACISIVSYEEAYALDVVRDAAQRMRRPMWYWSVIHGVRDAFRDDGLPIKDTEHPAAALYHFAMRENRSVCVMLDLVEHLKDARTQRILREVIGRYRETGG
;
A
#
# COMPACT_ATOMS: atom_id res chain seq x y z
N MET A 1 -3.02 -25.94 -20.42
CA MET A 1 -2.72 -24.56 -19.97
C MET A 1 -3.80 -23.95 -19.05
N ASN A 2 -4.73 -24.72 -18.46
CA ASN A 2 -5.85 -24.19 -17.65
C ASN A 2 -5.71 -24.31 -16.11
N GLY A 3 -4.57 -24.79 -15.60
CA GLY A 3 -4.43 -25.10 -14.17
C GLY A 3 -4.19 -23.91 -13.23
N ASN A 4 -3.76 -22.75 -13.75
CA ASN A 4 -3.52 -21.55 -12.94
C ASN A 4 -4.77 -20.66 -12.83
N ALA A 5 -5.58 -20.55 -13.88
CA ALA A 5 -6.81 -19.76 -13.86
C ALA A 5 -7.84 -20.35 -12.87
N ASN A 6 -8.05 -21.67 -12.93
CA ASN A 6 -8.97 -22.40 -12.03
C ASN A 6 -8.55 -22.35 -10.54
N ARG A 7 -7.26 -22.08 -10.27
CA ARG A 7 -6.74 -21.96 -8.89
C ARG A 7 -7.02 -20.59 -8.28
N LEU A 8 -7.33 -19.58 -9.10
CA LEU A 8 -7.67 -18.23 -8.66
C LEU A 8 -9.19 -18.04 -8.46
N GLU A 9 -10.03 -18.84 -9.13
CA GLU A 9 -11.50 -18.72 -9.10
C GLU A 9 -12.16 -19.06 -7.75
N GLY A 10 -11.42 -19.66 -6.81
CA GLY A 10 -11.88 -19.90 -5.42
C GLY A 10 -11.07 -19.16 -4.35
N MET A 11 -10.15 -18.28 -4.76
CA MET A 11 -9.23 -17.59 -3.88
C MET A 11 -9.80 -16.22 -3.47
N GLY A 12 -9.83 -15.93 -2.17
CA GLY A 12 -10.29 -14.63 -1.68
C GLY A 12 -9.33 -13.50 -2.06
N ASP A 13 -9.84 -12.27 -2.15
CA ASP A 13 -9.06 -11.11 -2.61
C ASP A 13 -7.79 -10.87 -1.80
N SER A 14 -7.86 -11.05 -0.48
CA SER A 14 -6.68 -10.87 0.38
C SER A 14 -5.60 -11.94 0.13
N GLN A 15 -5.99 -13.15 -0.29
CA GLN A 15 -5.04 -14.21 -0.65
C GLN A 15 -4.40 -13.90 -2.01
N ARG A 16 -5.19 -13.40 -2.97
CA ARG A 16 -4.70 -12.93 -4.25
C ARG A 16 -3.72 -11.78 -4.10
N LEU A 17 -4.02 -10.81 -3.23
CA LEU A 17 -3.12 -9.71 -2.91
C LEU A 17 -1.83 -10.20 -2.24
N GLU A 18 -1.92 -11.15 -1.31
CA GLU A 18 -0.76 -11.78 -0.68
C GLU A 18 0.19 -12.39 -1.72
N LEU A 19 -0.34 -13.07 -2.75
CA LEU A 19 0.48 -13.61 -3.84
C LEU A 19 1.25 -12.52 -4.58
N LEU A 20 0.60 -11.38 -4.89
CA LEU A 20 1.27 -10.25 -5.55
C LEU A 20 2.38 -9.65 -4.66
N LEU A 21 2.11 -9.49 -3.36
CA LEU A 21 3.09 -9.00 -2.40
C LEU A 21 4.28 -9.96 -2.27
N ARG A 22 4.05 -11.27 -2.23
CA ARG A 22 5.11 -12.30 -2.20
C ARG A 22 5.93 -12.34 -3.48
N ALA A 23 5.29 -12.11 -4.62
CA ALA A 23 5.95 -11.97 -5.92
C ALA A 23 6.68 -10.63 -6.10
N ARG A 24 6.76 -9.81 -5.03
CA ARG A 24 7.46 -8.50 -5.00
C ARG A 24 6.92 -7.49 -6.01
N HIS A 25 5.61 -7.51 -6.26
CA HIS A 25 4.96 -6.40 -6.93
C HIS A 25 5.02 -5.16 -6.03
N ALA A 26 6.00 -4.28 -6.28
CA ALA A 26 6.27 -3.11 -5.45
C ALA A 26 5.20 -2.00 -5.54
N CYS A 27 4.35 -2.05 -6.56
CA CYS A 27 3.25 -1.12 -6.75
C CYS A 27 2.04 -1.88 -7.28
N ILE A 28 0.92 -1.77 -6.56
CA ILE A 28 -0.34 -2.42 -6.88
C ILE A 28 -1.41 -1.33 -6.78
N SER A 29 -2.24 -1.21 -7.82
CA SER A 29 -3.41 -0.33 -7.80
C SER A 29 -4.66 -1.18 -7.58
N ILE A 30 -5.49 -0.76 -6.64
CA ILE A 30 -6.81 -1.34 -6.38
C ILE A 30 -7.83 -0.29 -6.78
N VAL A 31 -8.72 -0.64 -7.72
CA VAL A 31 -9.83 0.23 -8.15
C VAL A 31 -11.10 -0.41 -7.60
N SER A 32 -11.73 0.27 -6.65
CA SER A 32 -12.92 -0.20 -5.96
C SER A 32 -13.84 0.98 -5.62
N TYR A 33 -15.14 0.73 -5.60
CA TYR A 33 -16.12 1.66 -5.03
C TYR A 33 -16.23 1.53 -3.50
N GLU A 34 -15.73 0.42 -2.95
CA GLU A 34 -15.76 0.10 -1.53
C GLU A 34 -14.35 0.23 -0.93
N GLU A 35 -13.99 1.45 -0.51
CA GLU A 35 -12.68 1.73 0.09
C GLU A 35 -12.44 0.89 1.35
N ALA A 36 -13.43 0.82 2.24
CA ALA A 36 -13.32 0.08 3.50
C ALA A 36 -13.01 -1.40 3.25
N TYR A 37 -13.70 -2.02 2.29
CA TYR A 37 -13.44 -3.40 1.90
C TYR A 37 -12.03 -3.57 1.32
N ALA A 38 -11.59 -2.66 0.45
CA ALA A 38 -10.24 -2.72 -0.11
C ALA A 38 -9.16 -2.59 0.97
N LEU A 39 -9.35 -1.70 1.96
CA LEU A 39 -8.45 -1.57 3.10
C LEU A 39 -8.43 -2.85 3.96
N ASP A 40 -9.59 -3.46 4.21
CA ASP A 40 -9.69 -4.73 4.94
C ASP A 40 -8.93 -5.85 4.22
N VAL A 41 -9.08 -5.96 2.90
CA VAL A 41 -8.34 -6.91 2.05
C VAL A 41 -6.83 -6.72 2.19
N VAL A 42 -6.35 -5.48 2.17
CA VAL A 42 -4.92 -5.17 2.35
C VAL A 42 -4.45 -5.49 3.76
N ARG A 43 -5.27 -5.15 4.77
CA ARG A 43 -4.98 -5.41 6.19
C ARG A 43 -4.84 -6.90 6.45
N ASP A 44 -5.78 -7.70 5.99
CA ASP A 44 -5.76 -9.16 6.13
C ASP A 44 -4.52 -9.78 5.46
N ALA A 45 -4.17 -9.31 4.26
CA ALA A 45 -2.97 -9.77 3.56
C ALA A 45 -1.69 -9.43 4.34
N ALA A 46 -1.57 -8.18 4.83
CA ALA A 46 -0.43 -7.74 5.62
C ALA A 46 -0.30 -8.52 6.94
N GLN A 47 -1.41 -8.77 7.64
CA GLN A 47 -1.45 -9.57 8.88
C GLN A 47 -0.97 -11.01 8.64
N ARG A 48 -1.47 -11.68 7.60
CA ARG A 48 -1.02 -13.04 7.26
C ARG A 48 0.47 -13.10 6.92
N MET A 49 0.99 -12.06 6.29
CA MET A 49 2.42 -11.92 6.00
C MET A 49 3.26 -11.47 7.20
N ARG A 50 2.62 -11.12 8.34
CA ARG A 50 3.26 -10.51 9.52
C ARG A 50 4.08 -9.27 9.16
N ARG A 51 3.56 -8.46 8.24
CA ARG A 51 4.17 -7.20 7.80
C ARG A 51 3.43 -6.02 8.43
N PRO A 52 4.13 -4.97 8.86
CA PRO A 52 3.48 -3.72 9.24
C PRO A 52 2.65 -3.17 8.07
N MET A 53 1.53 -2.53 8.37
CA MET A 53 0.72 -1.84 7.38
C MET A 53 0.54 -0.38 7.77
N TRP A 54 0.80 0.50 6.82
CA TRP A 54 0.57 1.94 6.94
C TRP A 54 -0.39 2.36 5.86
N TYR A 55 -1.29 3.27 6.17
CA TYR A 55 -2.15 3.88 5.16
C TYR A 55 -2.11 5.39 5.30
N TRP A 56 -2.31 6.07 4.18
CA TRP A 56 -2.36 7.51 4.09
C TRP A 56 -3.68 7.94 3.46
N SER A 57 -4.28 9.00 4.01
CA SER A 57 -5.33 9.76 3.35
C SER A 57 -5.01 11.26 3.39
N VAL A 58 -5.57 12.02 2.46
CA VAL A 58 -5.37 13.47 2.39
C VAL A 58 -5.85 14.20 3.65
N ILE A 59 -6.87 13.67 4.33
CA ILE A 59 -7.49 14.30 5.51
C ILE A 59 -6.77 13.99 6.82
N HIS A 60 -6.07 12.86 6.91
CA HIS A 60 -5.48 12.39 8.16
C HIS A 60 -3.98 12.16 8.07
N GLY A 61 -3.35 12.20 6.89
CA GLY A 61 -1.95 11.83 6.78
C GLY A 61 -1.72 10.33 7.02
N VAL A 62 -0.49 9.96 7.36
CA VAL A 62 -0.04 8.58 7.52
C VAL A 62 -0.43 8.03 8.89
N ARG A 63 -1.05 6.85 8.92
CA ARG A 63 -1.45 6.13 10.15
C ARG A 63 -1.00 4.68 10.11
N ASP A 64 -0.78 4.11 11.29
CA ASP A 64 -0.57 2.66 11.47
C ASP A 64 -1.92 1.95 11.41
N ALA A 65 -2.04 0.92 10.57
CA ALA A 65 -3.30 0.18 10.38
C ALA A 65 -3.61 -0.80 11.52
N PHE A 66 -2.66 -1.05 12.43
CA PHE A 66 -2.81 -2.00 13.54
C PHE A 66 -2.83 -1.35 14.91
N ARG A 67 -2.85 -0.02 14.97
CA ARG A 67 -2.93 0.74 16.22
C ARG A 67 -4.27 1.45 16.34
N ASP A 68 -5.04 1.08 17.36
CA ASP A 68 -6.33 1.71 17.67
C ASP A 68 -6.18 3.18 18.12
N ASP A 69 -5.04 3.54 18.70
CA ASP A 69 -4.73 4.92 19.11
C ASP A 69 -4.34 5.84 17.94
N GLY A 70 -4.31 5.30 16.71
CA GLY A 70 -3.61 5.77 15.52
C GLY A 70 -3.52 7.28 15.33
N LEU A 71 -2.68 7.94 16.12
CA LEU A 71 -2.35 9.33 15.89
C LEU A 71 -1.60 9.40 14.57
N PRO A 72 -2.04 10.26 13.66
CA PRO A 72 -1.35 10.40 12.40
C PRO A 72 0.07 10.91 12.63
N ILE A 73 0.97 10.49 11.74
CA ILE A 73 2.31 11.07 11.68
C ILE A 73 2.12 12.53 11.29
N LYS A 74 2.59 13.43 12.15
CA LYS A 74 2.47 14.87 11.97
C LYS A 74 3.08 15.31 10.63
N ASP A 75 2.47 16.31 9.99
CA ASP A 75 2.96 16.95 8.78
C ASP A 75 3.05 16.00 7.57
N THR A 76 2.17 15.00 7.52
CA THR A 76 2.10 14.02 6.43
C THR A 76 0.81 14.08 5.61
N GLU A 77 -0.04 15.07 5.81
CA GLU A 77 -1.28 15.30 5.05
C GLU A 77 -1.00 15.63 3.58
N HIS A 78 0.21 16.10 3.25
CA HIS A 78 0.63 16.29 1.87
C HIS A 78 1.18 14.97 1.28
N PRO A 79 0.76 14.52 0.08
CA PRO A 79 1.14 13.22 -0.48
C PRO A 79 2.65 13.06 -0.69
N ALA A 80 3.35 14.12 -1.12
CA ALA A 80 4.81 14.08 -1.21
C ALA A 80 5.49 13.88 0.17
N ALA A 81 4.94 14.41 1.26
CA ALA A 81 5.48 14.22 2.60
C ALA A 81 5.24 12.78 3.08
N ALA A 82 4.04 12.23 2.85
CA ALA A 82 3.74 10.83 3.12
C ALA A 82 4.64 9.86 2.35
N LEU A 83 4.83 10.09 1.05
CA LEU A 83 5.73 9.29 0.22
C LEU A 83 7.19 9.38 0.69
N TYR A 84 7.64 10.56 1.16
CA TYR A 84 8.96 10.69 1.78
C TYR A 84 9.07 9.85 3.06
N HIS A 85 8.05 9.90 3.91
CA HIS A 85 7.98 9.05 5.10
C HIS A 85 8.04 7.56 4.75
N PHE A 86 7.37 7.12 3.69
CA PHE A 86 7.45 5.75 3.19
C PHE A 86 8.82 5.41 2.61
N ALA A 87 9.45 6.32 1.86
CA ALA A 87 10.81 6.14 1.33
C ALA A 87 11.84 5.91 2.43
N MET A 88 11.70 6.54 3.59
CA MET A 88 12.65 6.42 4.70
C MET A 88 12.46 5.16 5.54
N ARG A 89 11.41 4.36 5.30
CA ARG A 89 11.21 3.14 6.08
C ARG A 89 12.17 2.05 5.61
N GLU A 90 12.70 1.30 6.57
CA GLU A 90 13.62 0.18 6.35
C GLU A 90 12.95 -1.18 6.55
N ASN A 91 11.76 -1.19 7.17
CA ASN A 91 11.00 -2.41 7.38
C ASN A 91 10.20 -2.77 6.13
N ARG A 92 10.02 -4.08 5.92
CA ARG A 92 9.17 -4.59 4.82
C ARG A 92 7.70 -4.30 5.11
N SER A 93 7.25 -3.06 4.96
CA SER A 93 5.89 -2.63 5.28
C SER A 93 5.01 -2.55 4.03
N VAL A 94 3.73 -2.88 4.20
CA VAL A 94 2.71 -2.60 3.18
C VAL A 94 2.23 -1.17 3.37
N CYS A 95 2.44 -0.32 2.37
CA CYS A 95 2.04 1.08 2.41
C CYS A 95 0.89 1.32 1.42
N VAL A 96 -0.21 1.88 1.91
CA VAL A 96 -1.40 2.21 1.12
C VAL A 96 -1.53 3.73 1.01
N MET A 97 -1.80 4.22 -0.19
CA MET A 97 -2.08 5.63 -0.44
C MET A 97 -3.47 5.73 -1.06
N LEU A 98 -4.42 6.31 -0.34
CA LEU A 98 -5.78 6.57 -0.83
C LEU A 98 -5.76 7.80 -1.73
N ASP A 99 -6.49 7.77 -2.85
CA ASP A 99 -6.66 8.88 -3.81
C ASP A 99 -5.38 9.52 -4.38
N LEU A 100 -4.21 8.86 -4.25
CA LEU A 100 -2.93 9.43 -4.69
C LEU A 100 -2.93 9.86 -6.16
N VAL A 101 -3.65 9.14 -7.02
CA VAL A 101 -3.68 9.39 -8.47
C VAL A 101 -4.08 10.83 -8.77
N GLU A 102 -5.00 11.41 -8.01
CA GLU A 102 -5.45 12.80 -8.20
C GLU A 102 -4.34 13.83 -7.96
N HIS A 103 -3.38 13.48 -7.10
CA HIS A 103 -2.25 14.31 -6.71
C HIS A 103 -1.00 14.13 -7.59
N LEU A 104 -0.98 13.16 -8.53
CA LEU A 104 0.17 12.91 -9.40
C LEU A 104 0.39 13.97 -10.50
N LYS A 105 -0.49 14.98 -10.59
CA LYS A 105 -0.28 16.17 -11.43
C LYS A 105 0.87 17.04 -10.92
N ASP A 106 1.19 16.95 -9.63
CA ASP A 106 2.37 17.57 -9.05
C ASP A 106 3.63 16.77 -9.40
N ALA A 107 4.57 17.42 -10.10
CA ALA A 107 5.79 16.78 -10.59
C ALA A 107 6.65 16.21 -9.45
N ARG A 108 6.67 16.87 -8.29
CA ARG A 108 7.41 16.41 -7.11
C ARG A 108 6.82 15.12 -6.56
N THR A 109 5.50 15.08 -6.36
CA THR A 109 4.75 13.90 -5.90
C THR A 109 4.92 12.72 -6.87
N GLN A 110 4.88 12.99 -8.18
CA GLN A 110 5.13 11.95 -9.18
C GLN A 110 6.57 11.39 -9.12
N ARG A 111 7.57 12.26 -8.97
CA ARG A 111 8.98 11.84 -8.91
C ARG A 111 9.26 11.00 -7.67
N ILE A 112 8.80 11.44 -6.50
CA ILE A 112 9.04 10.71 -5.25
C ILE A 112 8.30 9.38 -5.22
N LEU A 113 7.09 9.27 -5.81
CA LEU A 113 6.43 7.98 -5.99
C LEU A 113 7.31 7.00 -6.78
N ARG A 114 7.91 7.45 -7.88
CA ARG A 114 8.80 6.59 -8.69
C ARG A 114 10.02 6.12 -7.90
N GLU A 115 10.60 6.99 -7.07
CA GLU A 115 11.74 6.65 -6.20
C GLU A 115 11.33 5.64 -5.12
N VAL A 116 10.20 5.85 -4.45
CA VAL A 116 9.64 4.91 -3.47
C VAL A 116 9.42 3.53 -4.10
N ILE A 117 8.78 3.47 -5.27
CA ILE A 117 8.56 2.21 -5.99
C ILE A 117 9.90 1.54 -6.34
N GLY A 118 10.88 2.31 -6.80
CA GLY A 118 12.24 1.82 -7.09
C GLY A 118 12.87 1.17 -5.87
N ARG A 119 12.89 1.88 -4.74
CA ARG A 119 13.42 1.37 -3.47
C ARG A 119 12.69 0.10 -3.01
N TYR A 120 11.37 0.07 -3.09
CA TYR A 120 10.57 -1.09 -2.66
C TYR A 120 10.83 -2.32 -3.54
N ARG A 121 11.17 -2.15 -4.83
CA ARG A 121 11.59 -3.28 -5.68
C ARG A 121 12.90 -3.89 -5.20
N GLU A 122 13.85 -3.06 -4.79
CA GLU A 122 15.16 -3.48 -4.30
C GLU A 122 15.07 -4.19 -2.93
N THR A 123 14.26 -3.66 -2.01
CA THR A 123 14.16 -4.17 -0.64
C THR A 123 13.16 -5.34 -0.48
N GLY A 124 12.30 -5.56 -1.48
CA GLY A 124 11.22 -6.56 -1.44
C GLY A 124 9.95 -6.05 -0.74
N GLY A 125 9.74 -4.74 -0.83
CA GLY A 125 8.78 -3.95 -0.06
C GLY A 125 9.18 -3.80 1.38
#